data_AF-V1DA28-F1
#
_entry.id   AF-V1DA28-F1
#
_cell.length_a   1.000
_cell.length_b   1.000
_cell.length_c   1.000
_cell.angle_alpha   90.00
_cell.angle_beta   90.00
_cell.angle_gamma   90.00
#
_symmetry.space_group_name_H-M   'P 1'
#
loop_
_entity.id
_entity.type
_entity.pdbx_description
1 polymer ?
#
loop_
_entity_poly.entity_id
_entity_poly.type
_entity_poly.pdbx_seq_one_letter_code
_entity_poly.pdbx_strand_id
1 'polypeptide(L)'
;MSKKDSKFQVRFMSFAFRGKEIFKPLNTGFIDKRVSCVREYVANIYFYTKDGYTIMIDAGYNYDRLAEKMRWLNINPKDIKDILITHQDTDHVGAIEKGSDGLFSESTIYIGRIENEYLEHRKRRKVF
;
A
#
# COMPACT_ATOMS: atom_id res chain seq x y z
N MET A 1 -2.52 10.66 6.02
CA MET A 1 -3.94 10.72 5.66
C MET A 1 -4.74 10.06 6.75
N SER A 2 -5.87 10.66 7.15
CA SER A 2 -6.77 9.98 8.08
C SER A 2 -7.58 8.92 7.34
N LYS A 3 -8.09 7.91 8.06
CA LYS A 3 -9.05 6.94 7.50
C LYS A 3 -10.28 7.62 6.86
N LYS A 4 -10.68 8.80 7.35
CA LYS A 4 -11.80 9.57 6.81
C LYS A 4 -11.50 10.09 5.41
N ASP A 5 -10.29 10.57 5.18
CA ASP A 5 -9.85 11.10 3.90
C ASP A 5 -9.75 9.99 2.85
N SER A 6 -9.20 8.82 3.21
CA SER A 6 -9.19 7.65 2.32
C SER A 6 -10.61 7.21 1.95
N LYS A 7 -11.56 7.20 2.91
CA LYS A 7 -12.97 6.90 2.62
C LYS A 7 -13.61 7.91 1.66
N PHE A 8 -13.32 9.20 1.81
CA PHE A 8 -13.81 10.23 0.91
C PHE A 8 -13.27 10.03 -0.51
N GLN A 9 -11.96 9.78 -0.62
CA GLN A 9 -11.31 9.52 -1.90
C GLN A 9 -11.90 8.28 -2.60
N VAL A 10 -12.09 7.17 -1.89
CA VAL A 10 -12.71 5.96 -2.46
C VAL A 10 -14.10 6.28 -3.02
N ARG A 11 -14.94 7.02 -2.28
CA ARG A 11 -16.27 7.43 -2.75
C ARG A 11 -16.21 8.32 -3.99
N PHE A 12 -15.35 9.33 -3.99
CA PHE A 12 -15.16 10.24 -5.12
C PHE A 12 -14.68 9.48 -6.37
N MET A 13 -13.63 8.66 -6.22
CA MET A 13 -13.08 7.85 -7.29
C MET A 13 -14.12 6.86 -7.84
N SER A 14 -14.91 6.23 -6.96
CA SER A 14 -15.96 5.30 -7.36
C SER A 14 -17.03 5.98 -8.19
N PHE A 15 -17.36 7.25 -7.88
CA PHE A 15 -18.32 8.04 -8.66
C PHE A 15 -17.72 8.48 -10.01
N ALA A 16 -16.54 9.09 -10.00
CA ALA A 16 -15.91 9.69 -11.18
C ALA A 16 -15.47 8.66 -12.24
N PHE A 17 -15.14 7.44 -11.82
CA PHE A 17 -14.60 6.39 -12.69
C PHE A 17 -15.51 5.16 -12.83
N ARG A 18 -16.77 5.24 -12.35
CA ARG A 18 -17.75 4.18 -12.53
C ARG A 18 -17.92 3.85 -14.02
N GLY A 19 -17.79 2.57 -14.37
CA GLY A 19 -17.99 2.08 -15.74
C GLY A 19 -16.86 2.39 -16.72
N LYS A 20 -15.75 3.01 -16.29
CA LYS A 20 -14.61 3.31 -17.18
C LYS A 20 -13.59 2.17 -17.30
N GLU A 21 -13.65 1.17 -16.42
CA GLU A 21 -12.76 -0.01 -16.40
C GLU A 21 -11.25 0.28 -16.40
N ILE A 22 -10.83 1.48 -15.99
CA ILE A 22 -9.42 1.88 -16.02
C ILE A 22 -8.57 1.26 -14.92
N PHE A 23 -9.18 0.81 -13.82
CA PHE A 23 -8.48 0.16 -12.71
C PHE A 23 -8.73 -1.35 -12.74
N LYS A 24 -7.65 -2.13 -12.87
CA LYS A 24 -7.70 -3.61 -12.96
C LYS A 24 -6.74 -4.27 -11.96
N PRO A 25 -6.90 -4.02 -10.65
CA PRO A 25 -6.06 -4.66 -9.65
C PRO A 25 -6.29 -6.17 -9.62
N LEU A 26 -5.23 -6.93 -9.33
CA LEU A 26 -5.32 -8.36 -9.11
C LEU A 26 -6.14 -8.66 -7.86
N ASN A 27 -6.83 -9.79 -7.82
CA ASN A 27 -7.50 -10.27 -6.62
C ASN A 27 -6.47 -10.72 -5.58
N THR A 28 -6.82 -10.58 -4.29
CA THR A 28 -5.97 -11.08 -3.21
C THR A 28 -5.68 -12.56 -3.40
N GLY A 29 -4.40 -12.93 -3.40
CA GLY A 29 -3.98 -14.30 -3.66
C GLY A 29 -2.51 -14.42 -4.03
N PHE A 30 -2.09 -15.65 -4.30
CA PHE A 30 -0.77 -15.96 -4.85
C PHE A 30 -0.79 -15.78 -6.37
N ILE A 31 0.21 -15.07 -6.87
CA ILE A 31 0.48 -14.91 -8.30
C ILE A 31 1.37 -16.07 -8.76
N ASP A 32 2.40 -16.39 -7.96
CA ASP A 32 3.26 -17.55 -8.14
C ASP A 32 3.75 -18.10 -6.78
N LYS A 33 4.81 -18.92 -6.79
CA LYS A 33 5.39 -19.54 -5.59
C LYS A 33 6.02 -18.56 -4.59
N ARG A 34 6.37 -17.35 -5.04
CA ARG A 34 7.09 -16.33 -4.26
C ARG A 34 6.33 -15.02 -4.18
N VAL A 35 5.48 -14.72 -5.14
CA VAL A 35 4.74 -13.47 -5.24
C VAL A 35 3.29 -13.68 -4.86
N SER A 36 2.81 -12.86 -3.93
CA SER A 36 1.39 -12.72 -3.62
C SER A 36 0.98 -11.25 -3.57
N CYS A 37 -0.31 -10.97 -3.60
CA CYS A 37 -0.80 -9.62 -3.43
C CYS A 37 -2.05 -9.57 -2.56
N VAL A 38 -2.24 -8.44 -1.90
CA VAL A 38 -3.52 -8.04 -1.31
C VAL A 38 -4.13 -6.98 -2.20
N ARG A 39 -5.37 -7.21 -2.63
CA ARG A 39 -6.17 -6.19 -3.28
C ARG A 39 -6.74 -5.22 -2.28
N GLU A 40 -6.56 -3.94 -2.52
CA GLU A 40 -7.19 -2.88 -1.75
C GLU A 40 -7.83 -1.84 -2.66
N TYR A 41 -9.16 -1.93 -2.81
CA TYR A 41 -9.94 -1.12 -3.74
C TYR A 41 -9.38 -1.21 -5.18
N VAL A 42 -8.66 -0.18 -5.65
CA VAL A 42 -8.03 -0.09 -6.98
C VAL A 42 -6.52 -0.35 -6.96
N ALA A 43 -5.91 -0.46 -5.77
CA ALA A 43 -4.49 -0.69 -5.59
C ALA A 43 -4.19 -2.14 -5.20
N ASN A 44 -2.96 -2.57 -5.43
CA ASN A 44 -2.42 -3.83 -4.93
C ASN A 44 -1.24 -3.53 -4.02
N ILE A 45 -1.20 -4.22 -2.89
CA ILE A 45 0.00 -4.37 -2.06
C ILE A 45 0.64 -5.70 -2.46
N TYR A 46 1.90 -5.70 -2.84
CA TYR A 46 2.60 -6.93 -3.23
C TYR A 46 3.50 -7.43 -2.10
N PHE A 47 3.67 -8.75 -2.08
CA PHE A 47 4.58 -9.43 -1.18
C PHE A 47 5.47 -10.35 -2.00
N TYR A 48 6.77 -10.29 -1.76
CA TYR A 48 7.74 -11.23 -2.31
C TYR A 48 8.40 -11.99 -1.17
N THR A 49 8.23 -13.30 -1.17
CA THR A 49 8.76 -14.21 -0.14
C THR A 49 9.82 -15.13 -0.72
N LYS A 50 10.98 -15.16 -0.07
CA LYS A 50 12.09 -16.05 -0.40
C LYS A 50 12.80 -16.47 0.90
N ASP A 51 13.07 -17.76 1.04
CA ASP A 51 13.84 -18.33 2.17
C ASP A 51 13.30 -17.91 3.55
N GLY A 52 11.97 -17.85 3.69
CA GLY A 52 11.29 -17.44 4.93
C GLY A 52 11.25 -15.92 5.16
N TYR A 53 11.87 -15.14 4.29
CA TYR A 53 11.90 -13.69 4.38
C TYR A 53 10.89 -13.07 3.40
N THR A 54 10.11 -12.08 3.86
CA THR A 54 9.09 -11.41 3.04
C THR A 54 9.33 -9.91 3.00
N ILE A 55 9.45 -9.36 1.79
CA ILE A 55 9.40 -7.92 1.56
C ILE A 55 7.98 -7.52 1.13
N MET A 56 7.56 -6.35 1.56
CA MET A 56 6.29 -5.74 1.15
C MET A 56 6.58 -4.59 0.19
N ILE A 57 5.75 -4.45 -0.84
CA ILE A 57 5.84 -3.39 -1.85
C ILE A 57 4.51 -2.63 -1.85
N ASP A 58 4.62 -1.31 -1.62
CA ASP A 58 3.53 -0.39 -1.29
C ASP A 58 2.74 -0.78 -0.03
N ALA A 59 1.86 0.11 0.40
CA ALA A 59 1.10 0.02 1.64
C ALA A 59 -0.39 0.37 1.48
N GLY A 60 -0.91 0.40 0.25
CA GLY A 60 -2.33 0.58 -0.02
C GLY A 60 -2.89 1.91 0.49
N TYR A 61 -4.20 1.95 0.72
CA TYR A 61 -4.86 3.02 1.47
C TYR A 61 -4.83 2.72 2.97
N ASN A 62 -5.30 3.66 3.79
CA ASN A 62 -5.46 3.45 5.22
C ASN A 62 -6.75 2.64 5.48
N TYR A 63 -6.62 1.31 5.50
CA TYR A 63 -7.73 0.36 5.45
C TYR A 63 -7.73 -0.69 6.58
N ASP A 64 -8.88 -0.84 7.25
CA ASP A 64 -9.03 -1.61 8.49
C ASP A 64 -8.79 -3.13 8.33
N ARG A 65 -8.90 -3.67 7.10
CA ARG A 65 -8.84 -5.13 6.87
C ARG A 65 -7.53 -5.60 6.24
N LEU A 66 -6.50 -4.77 6.21
CA LEU A 66 -5.19 -5.18 5.66
C LEU A 66 -4.63 -6.40 6.43
N ALA A 67 -4.57 -6.31 7.76
CA ALA A 67 -4.08 -7.42 8.59
C ALA A 67 -4.91 -8.70 8.42
N GLU A 68 -6.22 -8.59 8.22
CA GLU A 68 -7.09 -9.74 7.93
C GLU A 68 -6.73 -10.39 6.59
N LYS A 69 -6.56 -9.59 5.53
CA LYS A 69 -6.22 -10.10 4.20
C LYS A 69 -4.81 -10.69 4.14
N MET A 70 -3.86 -10.12 4.87
CA MET A 70 -2.51 -10.70 5.00
C MET A 70 -2.55 -12.09 5.65
N ARG A 71 -3.42 -12.31 6.64
CA ARG A 71 -3.62 -13.64 7.24
C ARG A 71 -4.15 -14.67 6.25
N TRP A 72 -4.95 -14.28 5.25
CA TRP A 72 -5.37 -15.21 4.18
C TRP A 72 -4.20 -15.75 3.36
N LEU A 73 -3.08 -15.04 3.35
CA LEU A 73 -1.83 -15.42 2.66
C LEU A 73 -0.80 -16.02 3.62
N ASN A 74 -1.17 -16.31 4.87
CA ASN A 74 -0.26 -16.71 5.95
C ASN A 74 0.87 -15.70 6.22
N ILE A 75 0.61 -14.41 6.02
CA ILE A 75 1.56 -13.33 6.30
C ILE A 75 1.11 -12.62 7.58
N ASN A 76 2.02 -12.54 8.56
CA ASN A 76 1.83 -11.75 9.77
C ASN A 76 2.46 -10.36 9.58
N PRO A 77 1.72 -9.26 9.76
CA PRO A 77 2.27 -7.91 9.60
C PRO A 77 3.54 -7.64 10.41
N LYS A 78 3.67 -8.23 11.61
CA LYS A 78 4.83 -8.06 12.50
C LYS A 78 6.14 -8.65 11.94
N ASP A 79 6.02 -9.57 10.99
CA ASP A 79 7.16 -10.25 10.37
C ASP A 79 7.68 -9.49 9.14
N ILE A 80 6.94 -8.47 8.67
CA ILE A 80 7.39 -7.57 7.60
C ILE A 80 8.43 -6.61 8.16
N LYS A 81 9.69 -6.78 7.76
CA LYS A 81 10.80 -5.92 8.18
C LYS A 81 11.12 -4.83 7.18
N ASP A 82 10.96 -5.10 5.89
CA ASP A 82 11.27 -4.16 4.82
C ASP A 82 10.02 -3.86 3.98
N ILE A 83 9.75 -2.56 3.78
CA ILE A 83 8.68 -2.06 2.93
C ILE A 83 9.28 -1.15 1.87
N LEU A 84 9.09 -1.48 0.60
CA LEU A 84 9.49 -0.66 -0.55
C LEU A 84 8.28 0.16 -1.01
N ILE A 85 8.42 1.49 -1.06
CA ILE A 85 7.36 2.39 -1.54
C ILE A 85 7.71 2.88 -2.94
N THR A 86 6.80 2.68 -3.89
CA THR A 86 6.98 3.13 -5.28
C THR A 86 6.89 4.64 -5.39
N HIS A 87 5.89 5.25 -4.74
CA HIS A 87 5.65 6.69 -4.69
C HIS A 87 4.67 7.05 -3.56
N GLN A 88 4.53 8.35 -3.29
CA GLN A 88 3.79 8.87 -2.13
C GLN A 88 2.30 9.09 -2.34
N ASP A 89 1.74 8.61 -3.45
CA ASP A 89 0.31 8.78 -3.64
C ASP A 89 -0.44 7.95 -2.57
N THR A 90 -1.59 8.48 -2.19
CA THR A 90 -2.35 8.09 -1.00
C THR A 90 -2.77 6.62 -0.97
N ASP A 91 -2.80 5.99 -2.14
CA ASP A 91 -3.14 4.61 -2.42
C ASP A 91 -1.94 3.65 -2.34
N HIS A 92 -0.75 4.19 -2.08
CA HIS A 92 0.49 3.43 -1.95
C HIS A 92 1.16 3.57 -0.58
N VAL A 93 0.74 4.52 0.27
CA VAL A 93 1.37 4.78 1.59
C VAL A 93 0.42 4.67 2.78
N GLY A 94 -0.88 4.45 2.58
CA GLY A 94 -1.89 4.64 3.60
C GLY A 94 -1.73 3.81 4.87
N ALA A 95 -1.26 2.56 4.78
CA ALA A 95 -1.06 1.70 5.96
C ALA A 95 0.22 2.01 6.77
N ILE A 96 1.11 2.88 6.28
CA ILE A 96 2.34 3.30 6.98
C ILE A 96 2.30 4.76 7.43
N GLU A 97 1.21 5.48 7.16
CA GLU A 97 1.08 6.86 7.62
C GLU A 97 0.85 6.95 9.13
N LYS A 98 1.20 8.09 9.73
CA LYS A 98 1.08 8.37 11.17
C LYS A 98 -0.32 8.12 11.76
N GLY A 99 -1.38 8.23 10.94
CA GLY A 99 -2.77 8.00 11.34
C GLY A 99 -3.31 6.60 11.03
N SER A 100 -2.44 5.65 10.69
CA SER A 100 -2.79 4.25 10.44
C SER A 100 -2.86 3.44 11.75
N ASP A 101 -3.17 2.16 11.64
CA ASP A 101 -3.23 1.22 12.78
C ASP A 101 -1.86 0.85 13.36
N GLY A 102 -0.76 1.36 12.80
CA GLY A 102 0.59 1.08 13.28
C GLY A 102 1.03 -0.37 13.08
N LEU A 103 0.45 -1.07 12.11
CA LEU A 103 0.76 -2.49 11.81
C LEU A 103 2.24 -2.73 11.52
N PHE A 104 2.93 -1.70 11.02
CA PHE A 104 4.31 -1.74 10.52
C PHE A 104 5.23 -0.81 11.32
N SER A 105 4.97 -0.58 12.60
CA SER A 105 5.75 0.35 13.44
C SER A 105 7.24 0.01 13.53
N GLU A 106 7.57 -1.28 13.39
CA GLU A 106 8.94 -1.81 13.47
C GLU A 106 9.58 -2.05 12.09
N SER A 107 8.89 -1.71 11.01
CA SER A 107 9.37 -1.92 9.64
C SER A 107 10.27 -0.76 9.18
N THR A 108 11.30 -1.08 8.41
CA THR A 108 12.10 -0.08 7.67
C THR A 108 11.41 0.25 6.35
N ILE A 109 11.22 1.55 6.10
CA ILE A 109 10.58 2.06 4.89
C ILE A 109 11.68 2.53 3.94
N TYR A 110 11.72 1.95 2.74
CA TYR A 110 12.60 2.33 1.66
C TYR A 110 11.82 3.08 0.61
N ILE A 111 12.32 4.26 0.24
CA ILE A 111 11.67 5.13 -0.72
C ILE A 111 12.71 5.75 -1.66
N GLY A 112 12.30 6.00 -2.90
CA GLY A 112 13.18 6.61 -3.90
C GLY A 112 13.71 7.98 -3.43
N ARG A 113 14.94 8.32 -3.82
CA ARG A 113 15.57 9.60 -3.44
C ARG A 113 14.69 10.81 -3.78
N ILE A 114 14.09 10.81 -4.97
CA ILE A 114 13.25 11.93 -5.43
C ILE A 114 11.98 12.08 -4.59
N GLU A 115 11.36 10.97 -4.24
CA GLU A 115 10.20 10.94 -3.33
C GLU A 115 10.63 11.44 -1.94
N ASN A 116 11.79 11.03 -1.42
CA ASN A 116 12.29 11.54 -0.14
C ASN A 116 12.55 13.06 -0.16
N GLU A 117 13.05 13.60 -1.28
CA GLU A 117 13.21 15.06 -1.48
C GLU A 117 11.86 15.80 -1.45
N TYR A 118 10.75 15.16 -1.84
CA TYR A 118 9.40 15.72 -1.71
C TYR A 118 8.93 15.75 -0.25
N LEU A 119 9.18 14.69 0.53
CA LEU A 119 8.83 14.63 1.96
C LEU A 119 9.56 15.67 2.79
N GLU A 120 10.85 15.84 2.52
CA GLU A 120 11.71 16.80 3.22
C GLU A 120 11.52 18.24 2.69
N HIS A 121 10.55 18.46 1.80
CA HIS A 121 10.26 19.75 1.18
C HIS A 121 11.44 20.37 0.41
N ARG A 122 12.44 19.58 0.03
CA ARG A 122 13.58 20.00 -0.79
C ARG A 122 13.19 20.22 -2.25
N LYS A 123 12.15 19.52 -2.72
CA LYS A 123 11.52 19.74 -4.03
C LYS A 123 10.00 19.77 -3.89
N ARG A 124 9.34 20.41 -4.86
CA ARG A 124 7.88 20.38 -5.00
C ARG A 124 7.49 19.43 -6.12
N ARG A 125 6.63 18.45 -5.81
CA ARG A 125 6.02 17.57 -6.82
C ARG A 125 4.97 18.36 -7.61
N LYS A 126 5.03 18.31 -8.94
CA LYS A 126 3.95 18.81 -9.78
C LYS A 126 2.93 17.69 -9.94
N VAL A 127 1.68 17.98 -9.63
CA VAL A 127 0.53 17.12 -9.92
C VAL A 127 -0.17 17.75 -11.11
N PHE A 128 -0.25 17.03 -12.23
CA PHE A 128 -0.93 17.48 -13.45
C PHE A 128 -2.32 16.88 -13.54
#